data_AF-A0A821ZJ43-F1
#
_entry.id   AF-A0A821ZJ43-F1
#
_cell.length_a   1.000
_cell.length_b   1.000
_cell.length_c   1.000
_cell.angle_alpha   90.00
_cell.angle_beta   90.00
_cell.angle_gamma   90.00
#
_symmetry.space_group_name_H-M   'P 1'
#
loop_
_entity.id
_entity.type
_entity.pdbx_description
1 polymer ?
#
loop_
_entity_poly.entity_id
_entity_poly.type
_entity_poly.pdbx_seq_one_letter_code
_entity_poly.pdbx_strand_id
1 'polypeptide(L)'
;MDILQLTELTDDMMNSSHDDFNDFIETALNNDLYDLFRLQSVRDMSSLSSITVDELTAVLSYDIVELSSIKRILGFVSTDGKFHLRIGFRVTLERLISLAKSKTNSYVKNYELKRDQLEHDLLGKLTEVWKQGPMSSGTSDIPILIPWMKNTFENFKKQKNKFTYDNLIQQFALLLFILGGRNCYEFLRLNLPAALPHISNVELL
;
A
#
# COMPACT_ATOMS: atom_id res chain seq x y z
N MET A 1 -29.37 -20.00 11.66
CA MET A 1 -28.88 -18.84 10.89
C MET A 1 -27.39 -19.08 10.76
N ASP A 2 -26.98 -19.66 9.63
CA ASP A 2 -25.59 -20.04 9.41
C ASP A 2 -24.77 -18.76 9.30
N ILE A 3 -23.94 -18.52 10.32
CA ILE A 3 -22.85 -17.54 10.24
C ILE A 3 -22.07 -17.96 9.01
N LEU A 4 -22.10 -17.15 7.94
CA LEU A 4 -21.17 -17.26 6.82
C LEU A 4 -19.82 -17.61 7.42
N GLN A 5 -19.25 -18.75 7.02
CA GLN A 5 -17.97 -19.13 7.58
C GLN A 5 -17.01 -17.99 7.25
N LEU A 6 -16.68 -17.19 8.27
CA LEU A 6 -15.75 -16.07 8.25
C LEU A 6 -14.32 -16.51 7.82
N THR A 7 -14.19 -17.73 7.28
CA THR A 7 -12.98 -18.32 6.73
C THR A 7 -12.71 -17.89 5.29
N GLU A 8 -13.67 -17.32 4.57
CA GLU A 8 -13.51 -17.02 3.13
C GLU A 8 -13.84 -15.56 2.77
N LEU A 9 -13.01 -14.62 3.24
CA LEU A 9 -12.89 -13.33 2.55
C LEU A 9 -12.08 -13.54 1.26
N THR A 10 -12.72 -13.40 0.10
CA THR A 10 -12.03 -13.49 -1.19
C THR A 10 -11.15 -12.26 -1.41
N ASP A 11 -10.08 -12.40 -2.20
CA ASP A 11 -9.16 -11.29 -2.45
C ASP A 11 -9.82 -10.16 -3.25
N ASP A 12 -10.91 -10.46 -3.97
CA ASP A 12 -11.74 -9.48 -4.68
C ASP A 12 -12.50 -8.54 -3.73
N MET A 13 -12.77 -8.98 -2.50
CA MET A 13 -13.46 -8.16 -1.48
C MET A 13 -12.61 -6.99 -0.98
N MET A 14 -11.29 -7.03 -1.20
CA MET A 14 -10.40 -5.92 -0.86
C MET A 14 -10.49 -4.76 -1.84
N ASN A 15 -11.00 -5.00 -3.06
CA ASN A 15 -11.19 -3.99 -4.12
C ASN A 15 -12.67 -3.74 -4.41
N SER A 16 -13.56 -4.26 -3.57
CA SER A 16 -14.98 -4.23 -3.81
C SER A 16 -15.52 -2.80 -3.73
N SER A 17 -16.57 -2.52 -4.51
CA SER A 17 -17.25 -1.24 -4.41
C SER A 17 -17.94 -1.10 -3.05
N HIS A 18 -18.40 0.12 -2.72
CA HIS A 18 -19.14 0.37 -1.47
C HIS A 18 -20.40 -0.50 -1.35
N ASP A 19 -21.06 -0.80 -2.47
CA ASP A 19 -22.28 -1.60 -2.48
C ASP A 19 -21.97 -3.08 -2.16
N ASP A 20 -20.90 -3.62 -2.77
CA ASP A 20 -20.43 -4.98 -2.51
C ASP A 20 -19.99 -5.20 -1.04
N PHE A 21 -19.42 -4.16 -0.41
CA PHE A 21 -19.05 -4.21 1.01
C PHE A 21 -20.28 -4.27 1.92
N ASN A 22 -21.30 -3.46 1.63
CA ASN A 22 -22.52 -3.44 2.41
C ASN A 22 -23.26 -4.78 2.32
N ASP A 23 -23.38 -5.32 1.10
CA ASP A 23 -24.02 -6.62 0.86
C ASP A 23 -23.28 -7.74 1.61
N PHE A 24 -21.95 -7.69 1.64
CA PHE A 24 -21.16 -8.64 2.43
C PHE A 24 -21.43 -8.52 3.93
N ILE A 25 -21.38 -7.31 4.50
CA ILE A 25 -21.58 -7.11 5.93
C ILE A 25 -23.01 -7.49 6.32
N GLU A 26 -24.00 -7.19 5.49
CA GLU A 26 -25.40 -7.59 5.68
C GLU A 26 -25.57 -9.12 5.63
N THR A 27 -24.83 -9.82 4.76
CA THR A 27 -24.89 -11.28 4.66
C THR A 27 -24.09 -11.96 5.78
N ALA A 28 -22.93 -11.40 6.14
CA ALA A 28 -21.99 -11.99 7.11
C ALA A 28 -22.39 -11.74 8.56
N LEU A 29 -23.11 -10.65 8.81
CA LEU A 29 -23.59 -10.26 10.13
C LEU A 29 -25.11 -10.28 10.18
N ASN A 30 -25.67 -10.32 11.39
CA ASN A 30 -27.08 -10.03 11.56
C ASN A 30 -27.36 -8.52 11.32
N ASN A 31 -28.58 -8.19 10.90
CA ASN A 31 -29.04 -6.81 10.65
C ASN A 31 -28.67 -5.83 11.78
N ASP A 32 -28.65 -6.31 13.03
CA ASP A 32 -28.34 -5.48 14.21
C ASP A 32 -26.88 -4.99 14.23
N LEU A 33 -25.94 -5.80 13.75
CA LEU A 33 -24.53 -5.38 13.65
C LEU A 33 -24.30 -4.55 12.39
N TYR A 34 -24.99 -4.85 11.30
CA TYR A 34 -24.92 -4.06 10.07
C TYR A 34 -25.26 -2.58 10.33
N ASP A 35 -26.31 -2.30 11.11
CA ASP A 35 -26.68 -0.92 11.47
C ASP A 35 -25.56 -0.17 12.21
N LEU A 36 -24.77 -0.87 13.03
CA LEU A 36 -23.62 -0.28 13.73
C LEU A 36 -22.52 0.16 12.75
N PHE A 37 -22.23 -0.64 11.72
CA PHE A 37 -21.27 -0.29 10.67
C PHE A 37 -21.73 0.93 9.86
N ARG A 38 -23.03 0.99 9.54
CA ARG A 38 -23.63 2.15 8.84
C ARG A 38 -23.53 3.42 9.66
N LEU A 39 -23.81 3.36 10.97
CA LEU A 39 -23.71 4.50 11.88
C LEU A 39 -22.27 5.03 12.00
N GLN A 40 -21.27 4.14 12.00
CA GLN A 40 -19.86 4.51 12.06
C GLN A 40 -19.24 4.86 10.71
N SER A 41 -20.03 4.87 9.63
CA SER A 41 -19.56 5.16 8.27
C SER A 41 -18.35 4.29 7.87
N VAL A 42 -18.34 3.03 8.29
CA VAL A 42 -17.36 2.04 7.82
C VAL A 42 -17.85 1.53 6.47
N ARG A 43 -17.12 1.80 5.38
CA ARG A 43 -17.62 1.61 4.01
C ARG A 43 -16.81 0.65 3.15
N ASP A 44 -15.70 0.15 3.67
CA ASP A 44 -14.79 -0.74 2.95
C ASP A 44 -13.91 -1.55 3.92
N MET A 45 -13.24 -2.57 3.38
CA MET A 45 -12.34 -3.45 4.12
C MET A 45 -11.11 -2.74 4.70
N SER A 46 -10.67 -1.64 4.08
CA SER A 46 -9.55 -0.84 4.57
C SER A 46 -9.93 -0.07 5.84
N SER A 47 -11.10 0.54 5.84
CA SER A 47 -11.68 1.22 6.99
C SER A 47 -11.92 0.22 8.12
N LEU A 48 -12.50 -0.94 7.80
CA LEU A 48 -12.73 -2.02 8.76
C LEU A 48 -11.44 -2.57 9.38
N SER A 49 -10.37 -2.71 8.59
CA SER A 49 -9.08 -3.22 9.09
C SER A 49 -8.33 -2.19 9.93
N SER A 50 -8.67 -0.91 9.85
CA SER A 50 -8.03 0.16 10.62
C SER A 50 -8.63 0.36 12.01
N ILE A 51 -9.85 -0.12 12.27
CA ILE A 51 -10.57 0.13 13.52
C ILE A 51 -10.48 -1.02 14.53
N THR A 52 -10.87 -0.74 15.76
CA THR A 52 -11.06 -1.69 16.86
C THR A 52 -12.55 -1.83 17.22
N VAL A 53 -12.90 -2.89 17.95
CA VAL A 53 -14.28 -3.06 18.45
C VAL A 53 -14.69 -1.95 19.40
N ASP A 54 -13.77 -1.45 20.21
CA ASP A 54 -14.06 -0.38 21.16
C ASP A 54 -14.32 0.95 20.42
N GLU A 55 -13.58 1.24 19.35
CA GLU A 55 -13.85 2.39 18.48
C GLU A 55 -15.20 2.25 17.76
N LEU A 56 -15.48 1.08 17.18
CA LEU A 56 -16.75 0.81 16.49
C LEU A 56 -17.95 0.96 17.43
N THR A 57 -17.79 0.58 18.69
CA THR A 57 -18.86 0.61 19.70
C THR A 57 -18.89 1.89 20.53
N ALA A 58 -17.93 2.79 20.36
CA ALA A 58 -17.81 4.03 21.13
C ALA A 58 -19.08 4.88 21.03
N VAL A 59 -19.75 4.88 19.87
CA VAL A 59 -21.00 5.62 19.65
C VAL A 59 -22.14 5.17 20.58
N LEU A 60 -22.10 3.92 21.05
CA LEU A 60 -23.11 3.38 21.96
C LEU A 60 -22.93 3.90 23.40
N SER A 61 -21.85 4.63 23.69
CA SER A 61 -21.69 5.32 24.98
C SER A 61 -22.49 6.62 25.08
N TYR A 62 -22.89 7.23 23.96
CA TYR A 62 -23.64 8.49 23.97
C TYR A 62 -25.11 8.27 24.34
N ASP A 63 -25.66 9.15 25.19
CA ASP A 63 -27.07 9.11 25.57
C ASP A 63 -27.97 9.70 24.47
N ILE A 64 -28.19 8.90 23.43
CA ILE A 64 -28.95 9.26 22.22
C ILE A 64 -30.13 8.31 22.10
N VAL A 65 -31.34 8.86 21.99
CA VAL A 65 -32.61 8.11 21.95
C VAL A 65 -32.68 7.20 20.73
N GLU A 66 -32.17 7.66 19.60
CA GLU A 66 -32.12 6.95 18.32
C GLU A 66 -31.26 5.67 18.40
N LEU A 67 -30.32 5.59 19.35
CA LEU A 67 -29.47 4.41 19.56
C LEU A 67 -30.08 3.41 20.54
N SER A 68 -31.20 3.74 21.19
CA SER A 68 -31.81 2.93 22.24
C SER A 68 -32.17 1.52 21.78
N SER A 69 -32.67 1.38 20.54
CA SER A 69 -33.02 0.09 19.92
C SER A 69 -31.78 -0.80 19.74
N ILE A 70 -30.73 -0.25 19.12
CA ILE A 70 -29.46 -0.93 18.88
C ILE A 70 -28.77 -1.30 20.20
N LYS A 71 -28.74 -0.38 21.18
CA LYS A 71 -28.18 -0.66 22.52
C LYS A 71 -28.90 -1.84 23.20
N ARG A 72 -30.23 -1.87 23.14
CA ARG A 72 -31.03 -2.95 23.76
C ARG A 72 -30.74 -4.32 23.15
N ILE A 73 -30.44 -4.35 21.84
CA ILE A 73 -30.15 -5.58 21.11
C ILE A 73 -28.70 -6.02 21.34
N LEU A 74 -27.75 -5.11 21.12
CA LEU A 74 -26.33 -5.41 21.11
C LEU A 74 -25.72 -5.56 22.50
N GLY A 75 -26.31 -4.98 23.54
CA GLY A 75 -25.69 -4.90 24.84
C GLY A 75 -26.65 -4.76 26.00
N PHE A 76 -26.08 -4.34 27.12
CA PHE A 76 -26.78 -4.00 28.35
C PHE A 76 -26.16 -2.73 28.94
N VAL A 77 -26.95 -1.97 29.67
CA VAL A 77 -26.48 -0.81 30.43
C VAL A 77 -26.34 -1.25 31.88
N SER A 78 -25.14 -1.08 32.46
CA SER A 78 -24.88 -1.35 33.87
C SER A 78 -25.51 -0.28 34.76
N THR A 79 -25.57 -0.55 36.07
CA THR A 79 -26.13 0.37 37.06
C THR A 79 -25.38 1.71 37.16
N ASP A 80 -24.12 1.76 36.72
CA ASP A 80 -23.33 3.00 36.60
C ASP A 80 -23.55 3.75 35.28
N GLY A 81 -24.53 3.32 34.46
CA GLY A 81 -24.88 3.95 33.19
C GLY A 81 -23.97 3.58 32.02
N LYS A 82 -22.98 2.69 32.20
CA LYS A 82 -22.08 2.29 31.12
C LYS A 82 -22.69 1.22 30.22
N PHE A 83 -22.42 1.34 28.93
CA PHE A 83 -22.83 0.35 27.95
C PHE A 83 -21.82 -0.80 27.87
N HIS A 84 -22.32 -2.03 27.89
CA HIS A 84 -21.56 -3.25 27.72
C HIS A 84 -22.09 -4.06 26.54
N LEU A 85 -21.26 -4.24 25.52
CA LEU A 85 -21.56 -5.11 24.38
C LEU A 85 -21.65 -6.57 24.85
N ARG A 86 -22.65 -7.33 24.36
CA ARG A 86 -22.75 -8.77 24.61
C ARG A 86 -21.50 -9.47 24.09
N ILE A 87 -21.00 -10.43 24.87
CA ILE A 87 -19.77 -11.16 24.56
C ILE A 87 -19.81 -11.83 23.19
N GLY A 88 -20.96 -12.39 22.79
CA GLY A 88 -21.12 -13.02 21.47
C GLY A 88 -20.89 -12.04 20.32
N PHE A 89 -21.44 -10.83 20.40
CA PHE A 89 -21.22 -9.80 19.38
C PHE A 89 -19.78 -9.29 19.40
N ARG A 90 -19.19 -9.13 20.59
CA ARG A 90 -17.78 -8.75 20.71
C ARG A 90 -16.87 -9.73 19.97
N VAL A 91 -17.03 -11.03 20.23
CA VAL A 91 -16.22 -12.09 19.60
C VAL A 91 -16.41 -12.09 18.08
N THR A 92 -17.64 -11.94 17.59
CA THR A 92 -17.91 -11.86 16.14
C THR A 92 -17.20 -10.67 15.49
N LEU A 93 -17.30 -9.48 16.11
CA LEU A 93 -16.65 -8.26 15.62
C LEU A 93 -15.11 -8.36 15.66
N GLU A 94 -14.55 -8.88 16.76
CA GLU A 94 -13.10 -9.10 16.90
C GLU A 94 -12.60 -10.06 15.82
N ARG A 95 -13.34 -11.15 15.56
CA ARG A 95 -13.01 -12.10 14.50
C ARG A 95 -13.03 -11.42 13.13
N LEU A 96 -14.10 -10.70 12.79
CA LEU A 96 -14.23 -10.01 11.51
C LEU A 96 -13.10 -8.99 11.28
N ILE A 97 -12.82 -8.14 12.26
CA ILE A 97 -11.73 -7.14 12.19
C ILE A 97 -10.38 -7.84 12.04
N SER A 98 -10.14 -8.92 12.80
CA SER A 98 -8.87 -9.67 12.70
C SER A 98 -8.66 -10.28 11.31
N LEU A 99 -9.74 -10.75 10.68
CA LEU A 99 -9.69 -11.30 9.34
C LEU A 99 -9.42 -10.22 8.30
N ALA A 100 -10.10 -9.08 8.38
CA ALA A 100 -9.85 -7.93 7.52
C ALA A 100 -8.40 -7.44 7.63
N LYS A 101 -7.84 -7.36 8.85
CA LYS A 101 -6.43 -7.03 9.10
C LYS A 101 -5.48 -8.03 8.45
N SER A 102 -5.74 -9.33 8.64
CA SER A 102 -4.89 -10.38 8.07
C SER A 102 -4.82 -10.32 6.54
N LYS A 103 -5.97 -10.10 5.89
CA LYS A 103 -6.08 -10.01 4.43
C LYS A 103 -5.48 -8.74 3.85
N THR A 104 -5.67 -7.60 4.52
CA THR A 104 -5.04 -6.33 4.14
C THR A 104 -3.51 -6.46 4.14
N ASN A 105 -2.93 -7.03 5.21
CA ASN A 105 -1.49 -7.24 5.32
C ASN A 105 -0.95 -8.19 4.25
N SER A 106 -1.68 -9.27 3.94
CA SER A 106 -1.31 -10.20 2.86
C SER A 106 -1.38 -9.55 1.48
N TYR A 107 -2.40 -8.73 1.23
CA TYR A 107 -2.57 -8.03 -0.05
C TYR A 107 -1.42 -7.03 -0.27
N VAL A 108 -1.10 -6.20 0.72
CA VAL A 108 0.02 -5.24 0.66
C VAL A 108 1.34 -5.97 0.36
N LYS A 109 1.62 -7.06 1.08
CA LYS A 109 2.83 -7.85 0.88
C LYS A 109 2.89 -8.47 -0.52
N ASN A 110 1.78 -8.98 -1.04
CA ASN A 110 1.69 -9.56 -2.38
C ASN A 110 1.83 -8.50 -3.48
N TYR A 111 1.31 -7.30 -3.26
CA TYR A 111 1.45 -6.18 -4.18
C TYR A 111 2.91 -5.71 -4.27
N GLU A 112 3.60 -5.58 -3.13
CA GLU A 112 5.02 -5.25 -3.07
C GLU A 112 5.88 -6.31 -3.79
N LEU A 113 5.61 -7.60 -3.54
CA LEU A 113 6.30 -8.71 -4.22
C LEU A 113 6.08 -8.70 -5.73
N LYS A 114 4.84 -8.44 -6.19
CA LYS A 114 4.53 -8.34 -7.63
C LYS A 114 5.18 -7.13 -8.28
N ARG A 115 5.28 -6.00 -7.57
CA ARG A 115 5.97 -4.80 -8.06
C ARG A 115 7.47 -5.08 -8.22
N ASP A 116 8.10 -5.66 -7.22
CA ASP A 116 9.53 -6.01 -7.27
C ASP A 116 9.82 -7.03 -8.38
N GLN A 117 8.91 -8.00 -8.60
CA GLN A 117 8.98 -8.95 -9.72
C GLN A 117 8.82 -8.26 -11.07
N LEU A 118 7.83 -7.37 -11.23
CA LEU A 118 7.61 -6.64 -12.49
C LEU A 118 8.78 -5.71 -12.82
N GLU A 119 9.33 -5.01 -11.82
CA GLU A 119 10.55 -4.22 -11.96
C GLU A 119 11.71 -5.10 -12.42
N HIS A 120 11.91 -6.27 -11.80
CA HIS A 120 12.95 -7.23 -12.20
C HIS A 120 12.72 -7.78 -13.64
N ASP A 121 11.48 -8.03 -14.03
CA ASP A 121 11.12 -8.57 -15.36
C ASP A 121 11.31 -7.54 -16.48
N LEU A 122 10.95 -6.27 -16.22
CA LEU A 122 11.23 -5.15 -17.12
C LEU A 122 12.73 -4.90 -17.27
N LEU A 123 13.48 -5.00 -16.17
CA LEU A 123 14.94 -4.91 -16.18
C LEU A 123 15.55 -6.07 -16.98
N GLY A 124 15.00 -7.28 -16.87
CA GLY A 124 15.39 -8.44 -17.67
C GLY A 124 15.17 -8.21 -19.17
N LYS A 125 13.99 -7.75 -19.57
CA LYS A 125 13.63 -7.46 -20.97
C LYS A 125 14.47 -6.34 -21.58
N LEU A 126 14.74 -5.27 -20.84
CA LEU A 126 15.66 -4.21 -21.27
C LEU A 126 17.08 -4.73 -21.47
N THR A 127 17.52 -5.67 -20.63
CA THR A 127 18.82 -6.34 -20.77
C THR A 127 18.87 -7.24 -22.00
N GLU A 128 17.78 -7.93 -22.35
CA GLU A 128 17.68 -8.77 -23.55
C GLU A 128 17.65 -7.94 -24.84
N VAL A 129 16.84 -6.89 -24.89
CA VAL A 129 16.83 -5.92 -26.01
C VAL A 129 18.22 -5.32 -26.22
N TRP A 130 18.96 -5.07 -25.13
CA TRP A 130 20.33 -4.57 -25.18
C TRP A 130 21.35 -5.63 -25.65
N LYS A 131 21.24 -6.89 -25.23
CA LYS A 131 22.09 -8.00 -25.72
C LYS A 131 21.92 -8.26 -27.22
N GLN A 132 20.77 -7.90 -27.78
CA GLN A 132 20.50 -8.01 -29.21
C GLN A 132 21.13 -6.88 -30.04
N GLY A 133 21.62 -5.81 -29.40
CA GLY A 133 22.46 -4.76 -29.97
C GLY A 133 21.80 -3.86 -31.03
N PRO A 134 22.23 -2.60 -31.19
CA PRO A 134 21.89 -1.84 -32.38
C PRO A 134 22.56 -2.52 -33.59
N MET A 135 21.72 -2.88 -34.57
CA MET A 135 22.13 -3.16 -35.92
C MET A 135 23.26 -2.21 -36.35
N SER A 136 24.33 -2.81 -36.86
CA SER A 136 25.25 -2.25 -37.85
C SER A 136 24.62 -1.16 -38.72
N SER A 137 24.66 0.09 -38.28
CA SER A 137 24.28 1.25 -39.09
C SER A 137 24.77 2.56 -38.43
N GLY A 138 26.06 2.85 -38.59
CA GLY A 138 26.61 4.17 -38.92
C GLY A 138 26.24 5.45 -38.15
N THR A 139 25.41 5.44 -37.11
CA THR A 139 25.06 6.65 -36.35
C THR A 139 25.80 6.67 -35.01
N SER A 140 26.89 7.43 -35.00
CA SER A 140 27.54 8.07 -33.84
C SER A 140 27.18 7.54 -32.46
N ASP A 141 28.13 6.82 -31.85
CA ASP A 141 28.18 6.50 -30.43
C ASP A 141 27.70 7.67 -29.56
N ILE A 142 26.67 7.48 -28.74
CA ILE A 142 26.38 8.40 -27.64
C ILE A 142 27.24 7.91 -26.46
N PRO A 143 28.42 8.50 -26.21
CA PRO A 143 29.47 7.85 -25.42
C PRO A 143 29.10 7.69 -23.94
N ILE A 144 28.11 8.43 -23.47
CA ILE A 144 27.67 8.47 -22.07
C ILE A 144 26.57 7.45 -21.75
N LEU A 145 25.66 7.16 -22.69
CA LEU A 145 24.47 6.37 -22.40
C LEU A 145 24.83 4.93 -22.05
N ILE A 146 25.81 4.35 -22.73
CA ILE A 146 26.24 2.96 -22.52
C ILE A 146 26.84 2.78 -21.11
N PRO A 147 27.85 3.56 -20.68
CA PRO A 147 28.33 3.51 -19.30
C PRO A 147 27.25 3.84 -18.25
N TRP A 148 26.41 4.85 -18.53
CA TRP A 148 25.37 5.30 -17.61
C TRP A 148 24.33 4.21 -17.33
N MET A 149 23.82 3.55 -18.36
CA MET A 149 22.89 2.42 -18.20
C MET A 149 23.55 1.27 -17.44
N LYS A 150 24.78 0.88 -17.81
CA LYS A 150 25.51 -0.23 -17.15
C LYS A 150 25.68 0.01 -15.65
N ASN A 151 26.12 1.19 -15.26
CA ASN A 151 26.30 1.55 -13.86
C ASN A 151 24.97 1.62 -13.10
N THR A 152 23.92 2.11 -13.74
CA THR A 152 22.56 2.13 -13.19
C THR A 152 22.08 0.72 -12.88
N PHE A 153 22.25 -0.22 -13.82
CA PHE A 153 21.92 -1.64 -13.61
C PHE A 153 22.72 -2.29 -12.48
N GLU A 154 24.03 -2.03 -12.41
CA GLU A 154 24.87 -2.57 -11.34
C GLU A 154 24.52 -1.98 -9.96
N ASN A 155 24.02 -0.74 -9.91
CA ASN A 155 23.55 -0.14 -8.66
C ASN A 155 22.17 -0.66 -8.25
N PHE A 156 21.26 -0.96 -9.18
CA PHE A 156 19.96 -1.58 -8.85
C PHE A 156 20.10 -2.94 -8.15
N LYS A 157 21.18 -3.68 -8.43
CA LYS A 157 21.48 -4.95 -7.73
C LYS A 157 22.01 -4.76 -6.30
N LYS A 158 22.35 -3.52 -5.90
CA LYS A 158 22.94 -3.20 -4.60
C LYS A 158 21.92 -2.58 -3.65
N GLN A 159 22.23 -2.61 -2.36
CA GLN A 159 21.47 -1.83 -1.36
C GLN A 159 21.63 -0.33 -1.63
N LYS A 160 20.56 0.46 -1.37
CA LYS A 160 20.46 1.90 -1.69
C LYS A 160 21.62 2.77 -1.17
N ASN A 161 22.29 2.34 -0.10
CA ASN A 161 23.41 3.03 0.53
C ASN A 161 24.80 2.63 -0.03
N LYS A 162 24.85 1.75 -1.03
CA LYS A 162 26.10 1.21 -1.61
C LYS A 162 26.23 1.48 -3.10
N PHE A 163 25.53 2.48 -3.61
CA PHE A 163 25.64 2.87 -5.02
C PHE A 163 27.02 3.46 -5.30
N THR A 164 27.66 2.95 -6.34
CA THR A 164 28.96 3.40 -6.82
C THR A 164 28.77 3.92 -8.23
N TYR A 165 29.43 5.02 -8.57
CA TYR A 165 29.27 5.66 -9.87
C TYR A 165 30.63 5.78 -10.54
N ASP A 166 30.72 5.32 -11.78
CA ASP A 166 31.90 5.53 -12.61
C ASP A 166 32.18 7.02 -12.82
N ASN A 167 33.47 7.38 -12.96
CA ASN A 167 33.93 8.78 -13.07
C ASN A 167 33.20 9.55 -14.19
N LEU A 168 32.97 8.90 -15.33
CA LEU A 168 32.27 9.50 -16.46
C LEU A 168 30.80 9.85 -16.14
N ILE A 169 30.14 9.10 -15.25
CA ILE A 169 28.77 9.40 -14.78
C ILE A 169 28.79 10.51 -13.75
N GLN A 170 29.83 10.57 -12.91
CA GLN A 170 30.02 11.67 -11.97
C GLN A 170 30.23 12.99 -12.73
N GLN A 171 31.05 12.98 -13.78
CA GLN A 171 31.25 14.14 -14.66
C GLN A 171 29.97 14.54 -15.39
N PHE A 172 29.19 13.59 -15.88
CA PHE A 172 27.88 13.86 -16.48
C PHE A 172 26.89 14.45 -15.47
N ALA A 173 26.84 13.90 -14.26
CA ALA A 173 25.99 14.39 -13.18
C ALA A 173 26.34 15.84 -12.80
N LEU A 174 27.63 16.16 -12.75
CA LEU A 174 28.12 17.52 -12.54
C LEU A 174 27.69 18.46 -13.67
N LEU A 175 27.86 18.06 -14.93
CA LEU A 175 27.40 18.87 -16.07
C LEU A 175 25.89 19.09 -16.05
N LEU A 176 25.12 18.04 -15.76
CA LEU A 176 23.67 18.11 -15.64
C LEU A 176 23.24 19.06 -14.50
N PHE A 177 23.95 19.04 -13.37
CA PHE A 177 23.73 19.95 -12.26
C PHE A 177 24.07 21.40 -12.62
N ILE A 178 25.22 21.65 -13.27
CA ILE A 178 25.65 22.99 -13.68
C ILE A 178 24.68 23.59 -14.71
N LEU A 179 24.26 22.79 -15.71
CA LEU A 179 23.43 23.27 -16.81
C LEU A 179 21.94 23.33 -16.45
N GLY A 180 21.42 22.31 -15.76
CA GLY A 180 20.01 22.20 -15.39
C GLY A 180 19.67 22.82 -14.03
N GLY A 181 20.68 23.11 -13.21
CA GLY A 181 20.50 23.55 -11.84
C GLY A 181 19.98 22.45 -10.90
N ARG A 182 19.91 22.79 -9.61
CA ARG A 182 19.53 21.87 -8.53
C ARG A 182 18.18 21.19 -8.73
N ASN A 183 17.17 21.94 -9.17
CA ASN A 183 15.81 21.41 -9.30
C ASN A 183 15.68 20.38 -10.43
N CYS A 184 16.31 20.64 -11.57
CA CYS A 184 16.34 19.68 -12.68
C CYS A 184 17.10 18.41 -12.29
N TYR A 185 18.23 18.57 -11.60
CA TYR A 185 19.04 17.45 -11.14
C TYR A 185 18.29 16.54 -10.17
N GLU A 186 17.69 17.12 -9.11
CA GLU A 186 16.94 16.34 -8.12
C GLU A 186 15.68 15.72 -8.72
N PHE A 187 14.99 16.42 -9.63
CA PHE A 187 13.86 15.85 -10.35
C PHE A 187 14.27 14.58 -11.11
N LEU A 188 15.36 14.63 -11.88
CA LEU A 188 15.84 13.47 -12.63
C LEU A 188 16.31 12.35 -11.70
N ARG A 189 17.00 12.68 -10.60
CA ARG A 189 17.46 11.70 -9.61
C ARG A 189 16.33 10.96 -8.91
N LEU A 190 15.25 11.67 -8.56
CA LEU A 190 14.09 11.08 -7.89
C LEU A 190 13.30 10.17 -8.84
N ASN A 191 13.23 10.53 -10.13
CA ASN A 191 12.52 9.75 -11.13
C ASN A 191 13.38 8.62 -11.75
N LEU A 192 14.70 8.66 -11.58
CA LEU A 192 15.64 7.64 -12.05
C LEU A 192 16.53 7.16 -10.89
N PRO A 193 16.00 6.30 -9.98
CA PRO A 193 16.77 5.76 -8.87
C PRO A 193 18.04 5.05 -9.36
N ALA A 194 19.10 5.10 -8.56
CA ALA A 194 20.40 4.47 -8.86
C ALA A 194 21.16 5.01 -10.09
N ALA A 195 20.56 5.93 -10.86
CA ALA A 195 21.13 6.43 -12.10
C ALA A 195 22.02 7.67 -11.95
N LEU A 196 21.78 8.47 -10.92
CA LEU A 196 22.56 9.67 -10.62
C LEU A 196 23.03 9.68 -9.16
N PRO A 197 24.24 10.17 -8.86
CA PRO A 197 24.76 10.28 -7.50
C PRO A 197 23.96 11.27 -6.65
N HIS A 198 24.11 11.19 -5.33
CA HIS A 198 23.56 12.19 -4.43
C HIS A 198 24.22 13.56 -4.69
N ILE A 199 23.46 14.65 -4.60
CA ILE A 199 23.96 16.01 -4.83
C ILE A 199 25.19 16.37 -3.98
N SER A 200 25.25 15.89 -2.73
CA SER A 200 26.41 16.07 -1.85
C SER A 200 27.71 15.47 -2.39
N ASN A 201 27.62 14.48 -3.30
CA ASN A 201 28.78 13.89 -3.97
C ASN A 201 29.13 14.61 -5.28
N VAL A 202 28.30 15.56 -5.72
CA VAL A 202 28.48 16.37 -6.92
C VAL A 202 28.96 17.78 -6.56
N GLU A 203 28.50 18.34 -5.42
CA GLU A 203 28.91 19.65 -4.91
C GLU A 203 30.36 19.71 -4.37
N LEU A 204 31.05 18.56 -4.24
CA LEU A 204 32.41 18.42 -3.69
C LEU A 204 33.51 18.19 -4.76
N LEU A 205 33.16 18.22 -6.05
CA LEU A 205 34.09 18.13 -7.19
C LEU A 205 34.24 19.50 -7.87
#